data_AF-A0A238KCL9-F1
#
_entry.id   AF-A0A238KCL9-F1
#
_cell.length_a   1.000
_cell.length_b   1.000
_cell.length_c   1.000
_cell.angle_alpha   90.00
_cell.angle_beta   90.00
_cell.angle_gamma   90.00
#
_symmetry.space_group_name_H-M   'P 1'
#
loop_
_entity.id
_entity.type
_entity.pdbx_description
1 polymer ?
#
loop_
_entity_poly.entity_id
_entity_poly.type
_entity_poly.pdbx_seq_one_letter_code
_entity_poly.pdbx_strand_id
1 'polypeptide(L)'
;MAISDEDSARAWLKTQSHPASVAFSARAALRALPRLGDESVNEISKLLWRVFRSLIISTVAAAEVLDGEEDFLNSAFYSTAADTWSAFADAVFSAHYSALGENNPEIAAGVLSSSVLLRAAGYDDDDEADKEMVDWSELAYRQAESDARFLENGPPAQLFQQPLWLSASMPVTLATSYDKLTAYRSSQNEQWGDFLNFFLEWYSGMLDGQPMSWDLQRRVALIDDAIWEIGPEAVAEEIAKIRAKFDLEKRVEELEAELRRATVNRHGIGGNMPPERLHDGPIAQELGIVRQPLEDLKDEIAKDDPDPIRLQKIIEALVMAFKKGFAWCLKKGDMIVDTAIKWAVPTVGTGYLALNPEKLEAVIEAVKRLLGAL
;
A
#
# COMPACT_ATOMS: atom_id res chain seq x y z
N MET A 1 -6.28 29.82 9.87
CA MET A 1 -5.20 30.58 10.56
C MET A 1 -3.94 30.45 9.71
N ALA A 2 -3.08 31.47 9.59
CA ALA A 2 -1.82 31.29 8.85
C ALA A 2 -0.80 30.52 9.71
N ILE A 3 -0.16 29.49 9.14
CA ILE A 3 0.92 28.73 9.77
C ILE A 3 2.24 29.24 9.19
N SER A 4 2.97 30.04 9.97
CA SER A 4 4.23 30.68 9.56
C SER A 4 5.43 30.26 10.40
N ASP A 5 5.18 29.60 11.52
CA ASP A 5 6.16 29.21 12.54
C ASP A 5 5.60 28.07 13.41
N GLU A 6 6.41 27.55 14.32
CA GLU A 6 6.02 26.47 15.22
C GLU A 6 4.85 26.86 16.15
N ASP A 7 4.86 28.10 16.66
CA ASP A 7 3.83 28.57 17.60
C ASP A 7 2.46 28.68 16.94
N SER A 8 2.39 29.18 15.70
CA SER A 8 1.16 29.24 14.90
C SER A 8 0.68 27.84 14.50
N ALA A 9 1.58 26.92 14.15
CA ALA A 9 1.23 25.51 13.92
C ALA A 9 0.64 24.88 15.19
N ARG A 10 1.28 25.09 16.35
CA ARG A 10 0.82 24.61 17.66
C ARG A 10 -0.54 25.18 18.04
N ALA A 11 -0.75 26.47 17.80
CA ALA A 11 -2.02 27.14 18.05
C ALA A 11 -3.14 26.58 17.16
N TRP A 12 -2.85 26.27 15.89
CA TRP A 12 -3.80 25.64 15.00
C TRP A 12 -4.14 24.21 15.46
N LEU A 13 -3.13 23.36 15.73
CA LEU A 13 -3.30 21.96 16.18
C LEU A 13 -4.13 21.83 17.46
N LYS A 14 -4.04 22.79 18.40
CA LYS A 14 -4.89 22.85 19.61
C LYS A 14 -6.39 22.87 19.33
N THR A 15 -6.79 23.25 18.13
CA THR A 15 -8.20 23.38 17.72
C THR A 15 -8.70 22.22 16.86
N GLN A 16 -7.80 21.31 16.47
CA GLN A 16 -8.11 20.25 15.51
C GLN A 16 -8.55 18.95 16.18
N SER A 17 -9.21 18.10 15.40
CA SER A 17 -9.50 16.73 15.81
C SER A 17 -8.24 15.89 15.85
N HIS A 18 -8.28 14.78 16.58
CA HIS A 18 -7.15 13.86 16.65
C HIS A 18 -6.70 13.36 15.28
N PRO A 19 -7.59 12.81 14.41
CA PRO A 19 -7.17 12.34 13.09
C PRO A 19 -6.55 13.44 12.20
N ALA A 20 -6.99 14.70 12.34
CA ALA A 20 -6.40 15.82 11.62
C ALA A 20 -4.96 16.12 12.09
N SER A 21 -4.73 16.09 13.41
CA SER A 21 -3.38 16.24 13.98
C SER A 21 -2.45 15.12 13.52
N VAL A 22 -2.89 13.86 13.54
CA VAL A 22 -2.10 12.72 13.06
C VAL A 22 -1.74 12.87 11.58
N ALA A 23 -2.72 13.19 10.73
CA ALA A 23 -2.49 13.36 9.30
C ALA A 23 -1.51 14.50 8.98
N PHE A 24 -1.66 15.63 9.68
CA PHE A 24 -0.75 16.77 9.56
C PHE A 24 0.68 16.38 9.92
N SER A 25 0.86 15.74 11.07
CA SER A 25 2.16 15.30 11.55
C SER A 25 2.79 14.23 10.67
N ALA A 26 2.03 13.22 10.24
CA ALA A 26 2.52 12.18 9.34
C ALA A 26 3.02 12.76 8.01
N ARG A 27 2.33 13.76 7.45
CA ARG A 27 2.81 14.43 6.22
C ARG A 27 4.03 15.30 6.44
N ALA A 28 4.13 16.00 7.56
CA ALA A 28 5.36 16.72 7.91
C ALA A 28 6.55 15.76 8.02
N ALA A 29 6.37 14.59 8.66
CA ALA A 29 7.41 13.57 8.76
C ALA A 29 7.77 12.93 7.40
N LEU A 30 6.78 12.67 6.53
CA LEU A 30 7.01 12.20 5.15
C LEU A 30 7.87 13.20 4.34
N ARG A 31 7.69 14.52 4.53
CA ARG A 31 8.51 15.53 3.85
C ARG A 31 9.97 15.48 4.28
N ALA A 32 10.24 15.06 5.52
CA ALA A 32 11.59 14.94 6.05
C ALA A 32 12.28 13.63 5.64
N LEU A 33 11.53 12.59 5.23
CA LEU A 33 12.05 11.24 4.95
C LEU A 33 13.28 11.19 4.02
N PRO A 34 13.37 11.96 2.92
CA PRO A 34 14.54 11.94 2.04
C PRO A 34 15.87 12.15 2.75
N ARG A 35 15.86 12.86 3.91
CA ARG A 35 17.06 13.12 4.71
C ARG A 35 17.75 11.87 5.23
N LEU A 36 17.06 10.74 5.30
CA LEU A 36 17.73 9.47 5.59
C LEU A 36 18.88 9.18 4.63
N GLY A 37 18.82 9.63 3.38
CA GLY A 37 19.93 9.43 2.44
C GLY A 37 21.17 10.29 2.72
N ASP A 38 21.10 11.27 3.62
CA ASP A 38 22.27 12.04 4.06
C ASP A 38 23.04 11.35 5.20
N GLU A 39 22.43 10.38 5.87
CA GLU A 39 23.06 9.63 6.95
C GLU A 39 24.16 8.68 6.44
N SER A 40 25.08 8.31 7.34
CA SER A 40 26.08 7.30 6.99
C SER A 40 25.42 5.94 6.75
N VAL A 41 25.99 5.10 5.88
CA VAL A 41 25.47 3.76 5.58
C VAL A 41 25.17 2.94 6.85
N ASN A 42 26.05 2.99 7.85
CA ASN A 42 25.84 2.28 9.11
C ASN A 42 24.66 2.82 9.92
N GLU A 43 24.41 4.13 9.88
CA GLU A 43 23.29 4.75 10.59
C GLU A 43 21.98 4.52 9.83
N ILE A 44 22.00 4.62 8.49
CA ILE A 44 20.87 4.24 7.64
C ILE A 44 20.41 2.83 8.01
N SER A 45 21.29 1.83 8.01
CA SER A 45 20.88 0.45 8.30
C SER A 45 20.21 0.26 9.67
N LYS A 46 20.60 1.03 10.70
CA LYS A 46 19.98 0.96 12.02
C LYS A 46 18.63 1.67 12.09
N LEU A 47 18.53 2.82 11.41
CA LEU A 47 17.38 3.72 11.48
C LEU A 47 16.25 3.35 10.53
N LEU A 48 16.60 2.82 9.36
CA LEU A 48 15.72 2.78 8.20
C LEU A 48 14.42 2.03 8.47
N TRP A 49 14.51 0.80 8.98
CA TRP A 49 13.32 -0.02 9.20
C TRP A 49 12.44 0.51 10.32
N ARG A 50 13.07 1.05 11.36
CA ARG A 50 12.45 1.71 12.51
C ARG A 50 11.64 2.95 12.11
N VAL A 51 12.24 3.78 11.27
CA VAL A 51 11.60 4.97 10.71
C VAL A 51 10.43 4.57 9.81
N PHE A 52 10.66 3.63 8.90
CA PHE A 52 9.61 3.20 7.97
C PHE A 52 8.42 2.58 8.68
N ARG A 53 8.66 1.74 9.70
CA ARG A 53 7.63 1.21 10.59
C ARG A 53 6.81 2.33 11.26
N SER A 54 7.49 3.27 11.88
CA SER A 54 6.85 4.39 12.59
C SER A 54 6.00 5.24 11.65
N LEU A 55 6.54 5.55 10.46
CA LEU A 55 5.85 6.34 9.45
C LEU A 55 4.64 5.61 8.88
N ILE A 56 4.76 4.34 8.47
CA ILE A 56 3.62 3.63 7.87
C ILE A 56 2.47 3.51 8.88
N ILE A 57 2.77 3.22 10.15
CA ILE A 57 1.78 3.19 11.22
C ILE A 57 1.11 4.55 11.39
N SER A 58 1.89 5.63 11.44
CA SER A 58 1.35 6.99 11.57
C SER A 58 0.45 7.37 10.39
N THR A 59 0.83 6.99 9.16
CA THR A 59 0.02 7.26 7.96
C THR A 59 -1.27 6.44 7.93
N VAL A 60 -1.23 5.18 8.38
CA VAL A 60 -2.42 4.33 8.47
C VAL A 60 -3.37 4.85 9.54
N ALA A 61 -2.87 5.21 10.73
CA ALA A 61 -3.67 5.79 11.81
C ALA A 61 -4.30 7.15 11.43
N ALA A 62 -3.65 7.91 10.55
CA ALA A 62 -4.21 9.14 10.00
C ALA A 62 -5.35 8.91 9.00
N ALA A 63 -5.25 7.84 8.20
CA ALA A 63 -6.18 7.55 7.12
C ALA A 63 -7.39 6.72 7.56
N GLU A 64 -7.18 5.80 8.51
CA GLU A 64 -8.22 4.98 9.10
C GLU A 64 -8.25 5.23 10.60
N VAL A 65 -9.45 5.38 11.15
CA VAL A 65 -9.60 5.31 12.60
C VAL A 65 -9.35 3.86 12.98
N LEU A 66 -8.16 3.57 13.53
CA LEU A 66 -7.82 2.27 14.10
C LEU A 66 -8.57 2.08 15.42
N ASP A 67 -9.91 1.95 15.34
CA ASP A 67 -10.76 1.74 16.51
C ASP A 67 -10.38 0.39 17.17
N GLY A 68 -9.82 0.44 18.38
CA GLY A 68 -9.52 -0.73 19.20
C GLY A 68 -8.13 -1.35 19.03
N GLU A 69 -7.20 -0.70 18.30
CA GLU A 69 -5.82 -1.18 18.10
C GLU A 69 -4.78 -0.30 18.83
N GLU A 70 -5.15 0.28 19.97
CA GLU A 70 -4.26 1.12 20.81
C GLU A 70 -2.98 0.37 21.25
N ASP A 71 -3.09 -0.93 21.53
CA ASP A 71 -1.95 -1.76 21.93
C ASP A 71 -0.91 -1.90 20.79
N PHE A 72 -1.39 -1.96 19.54
CA PHE A 72 -0.54 -2.07 18.35
C PHE A 72 0.20 -0.75 18.07
N LEU A 73 -0.48 0.39 18.25
CA LEU A 73 0.20 1.67 18.13
C LEU A 73 1.31 1.79 19.18
N ASN A 74 1.04 1.40 20.43
CA ASN A 74 2.00 1.53 21.54
C ASN A 74 3.27 0.67 21.34
N SER A 75 3.17 -0.52 20.73
CA SER A 75 4.30 -1.44 20.60
C SER A 75 5.39 -0.93 19.65
N ALA A 76 4.99 -0.35 18.53
CA ALA A 76 5.91 0.23 17.54
C ALA A 76 6.69 1.45 18.05
N PHE A 77 6.21 2.11 19.10
CA PHE A 77 6.91 3.23 19.74
C PHE A 77 8.12 2.77 20.55
N TYR A 78 7.92 1.79 21.44
CA TYR A 78 8.94 1.36 22.41
C TYR A 78 10.14 0.67 21.76
N SER A 79 9.96 0.00 20.61
CA SER A 79 11.07 -0.59 19.84
C SER A 79 12.04 0.45 19.28
N THR A 80 11.61 1.71 19.21
CA THR A 80 12.19 2.69 18.28
C THR A 80 12.82 3.89 18.99
N ALA A 81 12.27 4.33 20.13
CA ALA A 81 12.75 5.49 20.88
C ALA A 81 14.07 5.26 21.67
N ALA A 82 14.58 4.02 21.74
CA ALA A 82 15.64 3.68 22.70
C ALA A 82 17.05 4.22 22.37
N ASP A 83 17.40 4.53 21.11
CA ASP A 83 18.83 4.72 20.74
C ASP A 83 19.15 5.78 19.67
N THR A 84 18.21 6.60 19.18
CA THR A 84 18.43 7.35 17.93
C THR A 84 18.14 8.84 18.07
N TRP A 85 19.20 9.65 18.24
CA TRP A 85 19.14 11.10 18.43
C TRP A 85 19.45 11.84 17.12
N SER A 86 18.54 11.76 16.15
CA SER A 86 18.56 12.68 15.00
C SER A 86 17.25 13.46 14.94
N ALA A 87 17.30 14.73 14.55
CA ALA A 87 16.10 15.57 14.43
C ALA A 87 15.06 14.99 13.46
N PHE A 88 15.49 14.12 12.54
CA PHE A 88 14.61 13.38 11.65
C PHE A 88 13.85 12.29 12.40
N ALA A 89 14.56 11.50 13.21
CA ALA A 89 13.94 10.51 14.06
C ALA A 89 12.91 11.20 14.97
N ASP A 90 13.23 12.37 15.54
CA ASP A 90 12.29 13.17 16.35
C ASP A 90 11.00 13.56 15.60
N ALA A 91 11.10 13.97 14.34
CA ALA A 91 9.92 14.29 13.53
C ALA A 91 9.04 13.05 13.30
N VAL A 92 9.66 11.91 12.99
CA VAL A 92 8.96 10.64 12.78
C VAL A 92 8.32 10.13 14.08
N PHE A 93 9.05 10.20 15.19
CA PHE A 93 8.56 9.82 16.52
C PHE A 93 7.42 10.70 16.96
N SER A 94 7.51 12.00 16.73
CA SER A 94 6.47 12.93 17.12
C SER A 94 5.19 12.71 16.28
N ALA A 95 5.31 12.28 15.01
CA ALA A 95 4.15 11.88 14.21
C ALA A 95 3.51 10.58 14.75
N HIS A 96 4.33 9.62 15.17
CA HIS A 96 3.86 8.39 15.77
C HIS A 96 3.19 8.62 17.14
N TYR A 97 3.78 9.46 18.00
CA TYR A 97 3.15 9.89 19.25
C TYR A 97 1.81 10.56 19.02
N SER A 98 1.72 11.40 17.99
CA SER A 98 0.45 12.02 17.63
C SER A 98 -0.58 10.96 17.27
N ALA A 99 -0.21 9.81 16.70
CA ALA A 99 -1.11 8.70 16.42
C ALA A 99 -1.59 7.94 17.67
N LEU A 100 -0.86 7.99 18.79
CA LEU A 100 -1.14 7.22 20.01
C LEU A 100 -2.31 7.76 20.88
N GLY A 101 -3.13 8.68 20.37
CA GLY A 101 -4.30 9.14 21.13
C GLY A 101 -4.02 10.26 22.15
N GLU A 102 -2.76 10.55 22.48
CA GLU A 102 -2.44 11.79 23.19
C GLU A 102 -2.52 12.93 22.18
N ASN A 103 -3.68 13.58 22.14
CA ASN A 103 -3.94 14.74 21.30
C ASN A 103 -3.12 15.93 21.80
N ASN A 104 -1.79 15.82 21.71
CA ASN A 104 -0.81 16.72 22.26
C ASN A 104 -0.28 17.62 21.14
N PRO A 105 -0.81 18.84 21.02
CA PRO A 105 -0.44 19.77 19.95
C PRO A 105 1.02 20.21 20.04
N GLU A 106 1.69 20.03 21.19
CA GLU A 106 3.12 20.30 21.33
C GLU A 106 3.96 19.30 20.55
N ILE A 107 3.59 18.03 20.58
CA ILE A 107 4.27 16.97 19.84
C ILE A 107 4.09 17.19 18.33
N ALA A 108 2.85 17.42 17.89
CA ALA A 108 2.54 17.60 16.48
C ALA A 108 3.21 18.86 15.87
N ALA A 109 3.31 19.96 16.63
CA ALA A 109 4.07 21.14 16.21
C ALA A 109 5.59 20.88 16.21
N GLY A 110 6.07 20.11 17.19
CA GLY A 110 7.44 19.63 17.25
C GLY A 110 7.84 18.86 15.99
N VAL A 111 6.96 18.04 15.39
CA VAL A 111 7.22 17.37 14.10
C VAL A 111 7.61 18.37 13.02
N LEU A 112 6.82 19.43 12.89
CA LEU A 112 7.04 20.46 11.87
C LEU A 112 8.35 21.19 12.15
N SER A 113 8.59 21.58 13.40
CA SER A 113 9.83 22.21 13.82
C SER A 113 11.04 21.32 13.55
N SER A 114 11.01 20.06 13.94
CA SER A 114 12.07 19.08 13.67
C SER A 114 12.28 18.84 12.17
N SER A 115 11.19 18.81 11.37
CA SER A 115 11.29 18.72 9.91
C SER A 115 11.95 19.95 9.28
N VAL A 116 11.83 21.12 9.92
CA VAL A 116 12.42 22.40 9.51
C VAL A 116 13.86 22.57 10.02
N LEU A 117 14.14 22.17 11.26
CA LEU A 117 15.40 22.40 11.98
C LEU A 117 16.54 21.45 11.57
N LEU A 118 16.25 20.41 10.78
CA LEU A 118 17.19 19.39 10.31
C LEU A 118 18.46 19.90 9.58
N ARG A 119 18.59 21.20 9.31
CA ARG A 119 19.77 21.79 8.64
C ARG A 119 20.69 22.59 9.57
N ALA A 120 20.25 23.05 10.74
CA ALA A 120 21.05 23.96 11.57
C ALA A 120 22.29 23.31 12.22
N ALA A 121 22.39 21.97 12.25
CA ALA A 121 23.44 21.26 12.98
C ALA A 121 24.61 20.73 12.11
N GLY A 122 24.59 20.91 10.78
CA GLY A 122 25.49 20.18 9.88
C GLY A 122 26.45 21.01 9.01
N TYR A 123 26.37 22.34 9.00
CA TYR A 123 27.24 23.19 8.19
C TYR A 123 27.90 24.27 9.05
N ASP A 124 29.23 24.18 9.18
CA ASP A 124 30.07 25.28 9.64
C ASP A 124 30.11 26.38 8.56
N ASP A 125 29.53 27.55 8.85
CA ASP A 125 29.98 28.89 8.43
C ASP A 125 30.12 29.24 6.92
N ASP A 126 29.29 28.71 6.01
CA ASP A 126 29.19 29.23 4.63
C ASP A 126 27.89 30.04 4.38
N ASP A 127 28.03 31.35 4.06
CA ASP A 127 26.96 32.34 3.83
C ASP A 127 25.89 31.92 2.79
N GLU A 128 26.19 30.97 1.89
CA GLU A 128 25.21 30.43 0.93
C GLU A 128 24.23 29.42 1.58
N ALA A 129 24.64 28.72 2.63
CA ALA A 129 23.79 27.79 3.35
C ALA A 129 22.66 28.50 4.11
N ASP A 130 22.90 29.72 4.59
CA ASP A 130 21.91 30.53 5.31
C ASP A 130 20.75 30.97 4.42
N LYS A 131 21.03 31.34 3.16
CA LYS A 131 19.97 31.74 2.20
C LYS A 131 19.10 30.56 1.81
N GLU A 132 19.69 29.38 1.59
CA GLU A 132 18.90 28.19 1.33
C GLU A 132 18.08 27.77 2.56
N MET A 133 18.63 27.86 3.78
CA MET A 133 17.93 27.49 5.01
C MET A 133 16.64 28.30 5.24
N VAL A 134 16.68 29.61 5.00
CA VAL A 134 15.51 30.48 5.11
C VAL A 134 14.41 30.05 4.14
N ASP A 135 14.76 29.67 2.91
CA ASP A 135 13.81 29.20 1.88
C ASP A 135 13.14 27.87 2.26
N TRP A 136 13.90 26.95 2.89
CA TRP A 136 13.36 25.66 3.35
C TRP A 136 12.32 25.78 4.45
N SER A 137 12.63 26.56 5.49
CA SER A 137 11.71 26.76 6.60
C SER A 137 10.41 27.38 6.12
N GLU A 138 10.50 28.41 5.29
CA GLU A 138 9.34 29.07 4.70
C GLU A 138 8.53 28.11 3.83
N LEU A 139 9.19 27.31 2.98
CA LEU A 139 8.50 26.34 2.16
C LEU A 139 7.79 25.26 2.99
N ALA A 140 8.44 24.72 4.03
CA ALA A 140 7.84 23.73 4.92
C ALA A 140 6.61 24.29 5.63
N TYR A 141 6.68 25.51 6.16
CA TYR A 141 5.52 26.18 6.76
C TYR A 141 4.42 26.47 5.74
N ARG A 142 4.75 26.86 4.51
CA ARG A 142 3.75 27.03 3.43
C ARG A 142 3.06 25.70 3.07
N GLN A 143 3.81 24.59 3.02
CA GLN A 143 3.20 23.26 2.78
C GLN A 143 2.33 22.84 3.97
N ALA A 144 2.77 23.08 5.20
CA ALA A 144 2.00 22.82 6.41
C ALA A 144 0.72 23.66 6.45
N GLU A 145 0.77 24.96 6.11
CA GLU A 145 -0.41 25.81 5.98
C GLU A 145 -1.40 25.25 4.95
N SER A 146 -0.91 24.74 3.82
CA SER A 146 -1.77 24.13 2.81
C SER A 146 -2.45 22.85 3.29
N ASP A 147 -1.71 21.98 4.00
CA ASP A 147 -2.28 20.78 4.61
C ASP A 147 -3.34 21.16 5.66
N ALA A 148 -3.07 22.18 6.48
CA ALA A 148 -4.00 22.68 7.48
C ALA A 148 -5.30 23.21 6.85
N ARG A 149 -5.21 24.01 5.79
CA ARG A 149 -6.39 24.51 5.06
C ARG A 149 -7.22 23.37 4.45
N PHE A 150 -6.57 22.31 3.99
CA PHE A 150 -7.27 21.12 3.51
C PHE A 150 -8.01 20.42 4.66
N LEU A 151 -7.35 20.20 5.79
CA LEU A 151 -7.92 19.52 6.97
C LEU A 151 -9.05 20.30 7.64
N GLU A 152 -9.08 21.63 7.51
CA GLU A 152 -10.21 22.46 7.97
C GLU A 152 -11.53 22.10 7.26
N ASN A 153 -11.48 21.50 6.06
CA ASN A 153 -12.66 21.28 5.22
C ASN A 153 -12.79 19.85 4.67
N GLY A 154 -11.74 19.03 4.77
CA GLY A 154 -11.63 17.72 4.12
C GLY A 154 -11.34 16.59 5.12
N PRO A 155 -11.67 15.34 4.75
CA PRO A 155 -11.35 14.19 5.58
C PRO A 155 -9.83 13.93 5.59
N PRO A 156 -9.23 13.64 6.76
CA PRO A 156 -7.79 13.43 6.89
C PRO A 156 -7.18 12.42 5.89
N ALA A 157 -7.88 11.32 5.62
CA ALA A 157 -7.43 10.30 4.66
C ALA A 157 -7.21 10.84 3.23
N GLN A 158 -8.03 11.81 2.78
CA GLN A 158 -7.91 12.38 1.43
C GLN A 158 -6.72 13.34 1.32
N LEU A 159 -6.14 13.78 2.43
CA LEU A 159 -4.97 14.64 2.40
C LEU A 159 -3.78 13.92 1.74
N PHE A 160 -3.65 12.60 1.92
CA PHE A 160 -2.61 11.79 1.28
C PHE A 160 -2.82 11.57 -0.23
N GLN A 161 -3.99 11.94 -0.77
CA GLN A 161 -4.24 11.97 -2.22
C GLN A 161 -3.77 13.29 -2.86
N GLN A 162 -3.28 14.22 -2.04
CA GLN A 162 -2.60 15.41 -2.51
C GLN A 162 -1.10 15.11 -2.64
N PRO A 163 -0.44 15.60 -3.71
CA PRO A 163 1.01 15.60 -3.77
C PRO A 163 1.61 16.12 -2.47
N LEU A 164 2.71 15.52 -2.03
CA LEU A 164 3.34 15.92 -0.76
C LEU A 164 3.86 17.36 -0.82
N TRP A 165 4.23 17.82 -2.02
CA TRP A 165 4.62 19.19 -2.35
C TRP A 165 3.61 19.80 -3.34
N LEU A 166 2.62 20.55 -2.83
CA LEU A 166 1.42 20.96 -3.58
C LEU A 166 1.66 21.97 -4.71
N SER A 167 2.73 22.76 -4.62
CA SER A 167 2.97 23.92 -5.48
C SER A 167 4.40 24.01 -6.00
N ALA A 168 5.21 22.99 -5.74
CA ALA A 168 6.62 22.96 -6.10
C ALA A 168 7.08 21.51 -6.28
N SER A 169 8.15 21.32 -7.04
CA SER A 169 8.91 20.07 -6.96
C SER A 169 9.48 19.90 -5.56
N MET A 170 9.73 18.64 -5.14
CA MET A 170 10.59 18.39 -3.99
C MET A 170 11.87 19.23 -4.16
N PRO A 171 12.29 19.99 -3.15
CA PRO A 171 13.35 20.95 -3.41
C PRO A 171 14.71 20.26 -3.47
N VAL A 172 15.64 20.86 -4.20
CA VAL A 172 16.79 20.17 -4.80
C VAL A 172 17.66 19.41 -3.78
N THR A 173 17.84 19.96 -2.58
CA THR A 173 18.64 19.28 -1.55
C THR A 173 17.98 17.99 -1.06
N LEU A 174 16.66 17.99 -0.80
CA LEU A 174 15.93 16.76 -0.46
C LEU A 174 15.88 15.78 -1.63
N ALA A 175 15.75 16.27 -2.87
CA ALA A 175 15.82 15.41 -4.04
C ALA A 175 17.19 14.70 -4.12
N THR A 176 18.28 15.41 -3.81
CA THR A 176 19.62 14.83 -3.74
C THR A 176 19.74 13.79 -2.62
N SER A 177 19.18 14.05 -1.44
CA SER A 177 19.15 13.09 -0.33
C SER A 177 18.30 11.85 -0.71
N TYR A 178 17.18 12.05 -1.40
CA TYR A 178 16.34 10.97 -1.90
C TYR A 178 17.06 10.11 -2.94
N ASP A 179 17.83 10.73 -3.84
CA ASP A 179 18.65 10.03 -4.83
C ASP A 179 19.72 9.16 -4.13
N LYS A 180 20.34 9.65 -3.05
CA LYS A 180 21.28 8.86 -2.24
C LYS A 180 20.58 7.67 -1.58
N LEU A 181 19.39 7.85 -1.02
CA LEU A 181 18.60 6.77 -0.44
C LEU A 181 18.24 5.69 -1.48
N THR A 182 17.89 6.12 -2.69
CA THR A 182 17.59 5.23 -3.83
C THR A 182 18.85 4.51 -4.34
N ALA A 183 19.99 5.19 -4.36
CA ALA A 183 21.28 4.60 -4.68
C ALA A 183 21.71 3.57 -3.62
N TYR A 184 21.46 3.86 -2.34
CA TYR A 184 21.68 2.93 -1.24
C TYR A 184 20.93 1.62 -1.46
N ARG A 185 19.63 1.67 -1.81
CA ARG A 185 18.85 0.49 -2.21
C ARG A 185 19.55 -0.34 -3.30
N SER A 186 20.08 0.31 -4.34
CA SER A 186 20.80 -0.39 -5.43
C SER A 186 22.10 -1.06 -5.00
N SER A 187 22.68 -0.65 -3.86
CA SER A 187 23.91 -1.21 -3.30
C SER A 187 23.68 -2.38 -2.34
N GLN A 188 22.43 -2.60 -1.91
CA GLN A 188 22.10 -3.68 -0.99
C GLN A 188 21.93 -5.02 -1.73
N ASN A 189 22.05 -6.12 -0.99
CA ASN A 189 21.76 -7.46 -1.53
C ASN A 189 20.27 -7.59 -1.92
N GLU A 190 19.93 -8.67 -2.65
CA GLU A 190 18.54 -8.91 -3.12
C GLU A 190 17.51 -8.85 -1.98
N GLN A 191 17.87 -9.30 -0.77
CA GLN A 191 16.95 -9.44 0.37
C GLN A 191 16.61 -8.10 1.05
N TRP A 192 17.60 -7.25 1.33
CA TRP A 192 17.34 -5.86 1.76
C TRP A 192 16.70 -5.02 0.65
N GLY A 193 17.00 -5.39 -0.60
CA GLY A 193 16.39 -4.81 -1.79
C GLY A 193 14.87 -4.84 -1.69
N ASP A 194 14.25 -5.98 -1.36
CA ASP A 194 12.79 -6.11 -1.33
C ASP A 194 12.10 -5.32 -0.22
N PHE A 195 12.70 -5.26 0.97
CA PHE A 195 12.26 -4.36 2.05
C PHE A 195 12.21 -2.92 1.52
N LEU A 196 13.32 -2.43 0.97
CA LEU A 196 13.43 -1.06 0.47
C LEU A 196 12.56 -0.82 -0.76
N ASN A 197 12.38 -1.81 -1.63
CA ASN A 197 11.52 -1.73 -2.81
C ASN A 197 10.10 -1.34 -2.41
N PHE A 198 9.54 -2.03 -1.42
CA PHE A 198 8.21 -1.73 -0.93
C PHE A 198 8.10 -0.30 -0.39
N PHE A 199 9.02 0.09 0.51
CA PHE A 199 8.93 1.40 1.16
C PHE A 199 9.24 2.57 0.22
N LEU A 200 10.11 2.40 -0.79
CA LEU A 200 10.35 3.42 -1.81
C LEU A 200 9.15 3.54 -2.77
N GLU A 201 8.53 2.43 -3.16
CA GLU A 201 7.27 2.43 -3.93
C GLU A 201 6.15 3.14 -3.13
N TRP A 202 6.03 2.81 -1.85
CA TRP A 202 5.07 3.43 -0.93
C TRP A 202 5.31 4.93 -0.78
N TYR A 203 6.55 5.35 -0.55
CA TYR A 203 6.90 6.76 -0.42
C TYR A 203 6.67 7.53 -1.72
N SER A 204 7.00 6.95 -2.88
CA SER A 204 6.72 7.57 -4.18
C SER A 204 5.21 7.80 -4.36
N GLY A 205 4.38 6.82 -3.99
CA GLY A 205 2.93 6.99 -3.98
C GLY A 205 2.46 8.13 -3.09
N MET A 206 3.03 8.27 -1.89
CA MET A 206 2.74 9.41 -0.99
C MET A 206 3.23 10.75 -1.56
N LEU A 207 4.39 10.76 -2.20
CA LEU A 207 4.99 11.94 -2.83
C LEU A 207 4.09 12.48 -3.95
N ASP A 208 3.56 11.59 -4.78
CA ASP A 208 2.74 11.91 -5.95
C ASP A 208 1.25 12.12 -5.63
N GLY A 209 0.82 11.85 -4.40
CA GLY A 209 -0.60 11.86 -4.03
C GLY A 209 -1.37 10.68 -4.60
N GLN A 210 -0.69 9.57 -4.88
CA GLN A 210 -1.25 8.29 -5.35
C GLN A 210 -0.85 7.18 -4.37
N PRO A 211 -1.34 7.23 -3.12
CA PRO A 211 -0.96 6.26 -2.11
C PRO A 211 -1.38 4.84 -2.53
N MET A 212 -0.63 3.84 -2.07
CA MET A 212 -1.03 2.44 -2.20
C MET A 212 -2.39 2.18 -1.54
N SER A 213 -3.01 1.03 -1.82
CA SER A 213 -4.23 0.63 -1.12
C SER A 213 -4.05 0.69 0.40
N TRP A 214 -4.97 1.38 1.10
CA TRP A 214 -4.93 1.50 2.56
C TRP A 214 -4.99 0.14 3.25
N ASP A 215 -5.77 -0.82 2.74
CA ASP A 215 -5.82 -2.19 3.28
C ASP A 215 -4.45 -2.89 3.19
N LEU A 216 -3.72 -2.71 2.09
CA LEU A 216 -2.35 -3.24 1.96
C LEU A 216 -1.41 -2.57 2.98
N GLN A 217 -1.44 -1.24 3.07
CA GLN A 217 -0.61 -0.50 4.01
C GLN A 217 -0.91 -0.88 5.46
N ARG A 218 -2.20 -1.06 5.80
CA ARG A 218 -2.66 -1.49 7.13
C ARG A 218 -2.13 -2.86 7.48
N ARG A 219 -2.20 -3.84 6.57
CA ARG A 219 -1.64 -5.19 6.83
C ARG A 219 -0.14 -5.16 7.07
N VAL A 220 0.60 -4.32 6.33
CA VAL A 220 2.05 -4.15 6.54
C VAL A 220 2.36 -3.42 7.85
N ALA A 221 1.56 -2.42 8.21
CA ALA A 221 1.69 -1.77 9.51
C ALA A 221 1.53 -2.83 10.62
N LEU A 222 0.47 -3.64 10.57
CA LEU A 222 0.10 -4.67 11.54
C LEU A 222 0.99 -5.91 11.58
N ILE A 223 2.14 -5.91 10.89
CA ILE A 223 3.15 -6.96 11.06
C ILE A 223 3.57 -7.01 12.54
N ASP A 224 3.59 -8.22 13.10
CA ASP A 224 3.90 -8.49 14.52
C ASP A 224 5.25 -7.89 14.92
N ASP A 225 5.30 -7.27 16.11
CA ASP A 225 6.51 -6.71 16.71
C ASP A 225 7.67 -7.71 16.74
N ALA A 226 7.42 -8.97 17.03
CA ALA A 226 8.44 -10.01 17.04
C ALA A 226 9.12 -10.16 15.68
N ILE A 227 8.40 -9.95 14.57
CA ILE A 227 8.97 -9.98 13.21
C ILE A 227 9.83 -8.74 12.98
N TRP A 228 9.36 -7.56 13.40
CA TRP A 228 10.13 -6.33 13.33
C TRP A 228 11.45 -6.39 14.12
N GLU A 229 11.43 -7.01 15.30
CA GLU A 229 12.62 -7.19 16.16
C GLU A 229 13.64 -8.21 15.59
N ILE A 230 13.21 -9.14 14.72
CA ILE A 230 14.14 -10.03 14.01
C ILE A 230 15.00 -9.22 13.02
N GLY A 231 14.39 -8.22 12.37
CA GLY A 231 15.06 -7.31 11.46
C GLY A 231 14.42 -7.21 10.09
N PRO A 232 14.99 -6.37 9.20
CA PRO A 232 14.40 -6.03 7.92
C PRO A 232 14.24 -7.21 6.97
N GLU A 233 15.07 -8.26 7.09
CA GLU A 233 14.94 -9.48 6.28
C GLU A 233 13.62 -10.22 6.58
N ALA A 234 13.32 -10.45 7.86
CA ALA A 234 12.08 -11.12 8.26
C ALA A 234 10.84 -10.28 7.89
N VAL A 235 10.96 -8.96 8.01
CA VAL A 235 9.91 -8.03 7.59
C VAL A 235 9.71 -8.07 6.07
N ALA A 236 10.78 -8.15 5.27
CA ALA A 236 10.68 -8.26 3.81
C ALA A 236 9.91 -9.52 3.38
N GLU A 237 10.23 -10.67 3.99
CA GLU A 237 9.53 -11.93 3.75
C GLU A 237 8.04 -11.81 4.09
N GLU A 238 7.72 -11.20 5.23
CA GLU A 238 6.33 -11.02 5.65
C GLU A 238 5.56 -10.04 4.74
N ILE A 239 6.20 -8.95 4.31
CA ILE A 239 5.64 -8.03 3.29
C ILE A 239 5.37 -8.77 1.98
N ALA A 240 6.27 -9.66 1.55
CA ALA A 240 6.09 -10.45 0.33
C ALA A 240 4.86 -11.37 0.43
N LYS A 241 4.67 -12.04 1.57
CA LYS A 241 3.46 -12.84 1.86
C LYS A 241 2.20 -11.98 1.82
N ILE A 242 2.21 -10.83 2.51
CA ILE A 242 1.08 -9.90 2.55
C ILE A 242 0.72 -9.42 1.14
N ARG A 243 1.70 -9.02 0.32
CA ARG A 243 1.47 -8.60 -1.08
C ARG A 243 0.90 -9.72 -1.93
N ALA A 244 1.46 -10.93 -1.82
CA ALA A 244 1.00 -12.08 -2.60
C ALA A 244 -0.45 -12.46 -2.24
N LYS A 245 -0.77 -12.47 -0.95
CA LYS A 245 -2.12 -12.69 -0.43
C LYS A 245 -3.09 -11.61 -0.90
N PHE A 246 -2.71 -10.34 -0.79
CA PHE A 246 -3.54 -9.20 -1.20
C PHE A 246 -3.82 -9.18 -2.72
N ASP A 247 -2.80 -9.41 -3.57
CA ASP A 247 -2.98 -9.53 -5.03
C ASP A 247 -3.91 -10.69 -5.39
N LEU A 248 -3.78 -11.82 -4.69
CA LEU A 248 -4.64 -12.98 -4.90
C LEU A 248 -6.09 -12.69 -4.53
N GLU A 249 -6.34 -12.08 -3.37
CA GLU A 249 -7.68 -11.67 -2.94
C GLU A 249 -8.34 -10.75 -3.97
N LYS A 250 -7.61 -9.73 -4.46
CA LYS A 250 -8.14 -8.79 -5.47
C LYS A 250 -8.48 -9.50 -6.77
N ARG A 251 -7.64 -10.40 -7.26
CA ARG A 251 -7.90 -11.17 -8.48
C ARG A 251 -9.10 -12.09 -8.34
N VAL A 252 -9.27 -12.71 -7.18
CA VAL A 252 -10.44 -13.55 -6.89
C VAL A 252 -11.71 -12.71 -6.83
N GLU A 253 -11.70 -11.56 -6.15
CA GLU A 253 -12.81 -10.61 -6.10
C GLU A 253 -13.23 -10.12 -7.50
N GLU A 254 -12.26 -9.74 -8.33
CA GLU A 254 -12.48 -9.31 -9.71
C GLU A 254 -13.10 -10.42 -10.55
N LEU A 255 -12.54 -11.64 -10.47
CA LEU A 255 -13.06 -12.79 -11.19
C LEU A 255 -14.50 -13.09 -10.74
N GLU A 256 -14.79 -13.15 -9.44
CA GLU A 256 -16.15 -13.35 -8.95
C GLU A 256 -17.13 -12.26 -9.41
N ALA A 257 -16.72 -11.00 -9.40
CA ALA A 257 -17.53 -9.89 -9.89
C ALA A 257 -17.84 -10.03 -11.39
N GLU A 258 -16.87 -10.46 -12.19
CA GLU A 258 -17.07 -10.74 -13.62
C GLU A 258 -17.97 -11.96 -13.87
N LEU A 259 -17.76 -13.07 -13.15
CA LEU A 259 -18.60 -14.28 -13.26
C LEU A 259 -20.06 -13.96 -12.86
N ARG A 260 -20.26 -13.14 -11.82
CA ARG A 260 -21.61 -12.65 -11.43
C ARG A 260 -22.25 -11.82 -12.54
N ARG A 261 -21.52 -10.86 -13.13
CA ARG A 261 -22.01 -10.04 -14.25
C ARG A 261 -22.38 -10.90 -15.47
N ALA A 262 -21.55 -11.87 -15.82
CA ALA A 262 -21.80 -12.80 -16.91
C ALA A 262 -23.07 -13.66 -16.67
N THR A 263 -23.36 -14.00 -15.42
CA THR A 263 -24.56 -14.76 -15.04
C THR A 263 -25.84 -13.91 -15.13
N VAL A 264 -25.79 -12.65 -14.69
CA VAL A 264 -26.96 -11.75 -14.63
C VAL A 264 -27.36 -11.23 -16.02
N ASN A 265 -26.41 -10.86 -16.88
CA ASN A 265 -26.67 -10.34 -18.24
C ASN A 265 -27.33 -11.37 -19.19
N ARG A 266 -27.54 -12.61 -18.74
CA ARG A 266 -28.35 -13.61 -19.44
C ARG A 266 -29.85 -13.26 -19.46
N HIS A 267 -30.34 -12.43 -18.53
CA HIS A 267 -31.78 -12.25 -18.28
C HIS A 267 -32.40 -10.93 -18.79
N GLY A 268 -31.64 -10.04 -19.43
CA GLY A 268 -32.15 -8.83 -20.09
C GLY A 268 -31.06 -8.29 -21.02
N ILE A 269 -31.29 -8.01 -22.30
CA ILE A 269 -32.16 -6.97 -22.86
C ILE A 269 -32.77 -7.51 -24.16
N GLY A 270 -34.08 -7.79 -24.19
CA GLY A 270 -34.78 -8.25 -25.38
C GLY A 270 -35.97 -9.14 -25.02
N GLY A 271 -37.14 -8.54 -24.83
CA GLY A 271 -38.39 -9.20 -24.50
C GLY A 271 -38.89 -10.12 -25.62
N ASN A 272 -38.33 -11.32 -25.70
CA ASN A 272 -38.92 -12.44 -26.40
C ASN A 272 -38.66 -13.69 -25.56
N MET A 273 -39.63 -14.07 -24.71
CA MET A 273 -39.62 -15.35 -24.00
C MET A 273 -39.60 -16.47 -25.06
N PRO A 274 -38.46 -17.17 -25.28
CA PRO A 274 -38.49 -18.40 -26.05
C PRO A 274 -39.19 -19.46 -25.19
N PRO A 275 -39.82 -20.49 -25.79
CA PRO A 275 -40.34 -21.60 -25.01
C PRO A 275 -39.22 -22.23 -24.17
N GLU A 276 -39.61 -22.81 -23.02
CA GLU A 276 -38.70 -23.45 -22.06
C GLU A 276 -37.60 -24.26 -22.78
N ARG A 277 -36.34 -23.86 -22.58
CA ARG A 277 -35.21 -24.59 -23.15
C ARG A 277 -34.87 -25.77 -22.24
N LEU A 278 -35.02 -26.96 -22.80
CA LEU A 278 -34.41 -28.20 -22.31
C LEU A 278 -32.92 -27.97 -22.02
N HIS A 279 -32.49 -28.31 -20.81
CA HIS A 279 -31.13 -28.25 -20.26
C HIS A 279 -30.56 -26.85 -19.93
N ASP A 280 -30.04 -26.74 -18.70
CA ASP A 280 -29.31 -25.57 -18.21
C ASP A 280 -28.26 -25.10 -19.22
N GLY A 281 -28.26 -23.80 -19.49
CA GLY A 281 -27.46 -23.22 -20.55
C GLY A 281 -25.94 -23.44 -20.38
N PRO A 282 -25.18 -23.42 -21.49
CA PRO A 282 -23.76 -23.77 -21.58
C PRO A 282 -22.81 -23.05 -20.60
N ILE A 283 -23.04 -21.75 -20.37
CA ILE A 283 -22.22 -20.93 -19.48
C ILE A 283 -22.45 -21.27 -18.00
N ALA A 284 -23.65 -21.74 -17.61
CA ALA A 284 -23.97 -22.04 -16.21
C ALA A 284 -23.19 -23.27 -15.68
N GLN A 285 -22.91 -24.25 -16.55
CA GLN A 285 -22.10 -25.41 -16.17
C GLN A 285 -20.62 -25.05 -16.00
N GLU A 286 -20.03 -24.27 -16.90
CA GLU A 286 -18.64 -23.83 -16.77
C GLU A 286 -18.39 -22.99 -15.51
N LEU A 287 -19.29 -22.04 -15.24
CA LEU A 287 -19.24 -21.21 -14.04
C LEU A 287 -19.39 -22.06 -12.78
N GLY A 288 -20.23 -23.10 -12.81
CA GLY A 288 -20.38 -24.05 -11.70
C GLY A 288 -19.12 -24.87 -11.43
N ILE A 289 -18.34 -25.21 -12.45
CA ILE A 289 -17.11 -26.04 -12.29
C ILE A 289 -16.00 -25.26 -11.57
N VAL A 290 -15.85 -23.95 -11.83
CA VAL A 290 -14.81 -23.12 -11.21
C VAL A 290 -15.23 -22.56 -9.85
N ARG A 291 -16.53 -22.50 -9.55
CA ARG A 291 -17.05 -21.90 -8.31
C ARG A 291 -16.54 -22.59 -7.05
N GLN A 292 -16.64 -23.92 -6.95
CA GLN A 292 -16.21 -24.62 -5.73
C GLN A 292 -14.70 -24.46 -5.46
N PRO A 293 -13.80 -24.65 -6.45
CA PRO A 293 -12.37 -24.38 -6.21
C PRO A 293 -12.05 -22.93 -5.84
N LEU A 294 -12.82 -21.94 -6.32
CA LEU A 294 -12.67 -20.55 -5.89
C LEU A 294 -13.16 -20.30 -4.46
N GLU A 295 -14.28 -20.93 -4.06
CA GLU A 295 -14.77 -20.87 -2.68
C GLU A 295 -13.76 -21.53 -1.73
N ASP A 296 -13.24 -22.71 -2.08
CA ASP A 296 -12.18 -23.39 -1.33
C ASP A 296 -10.91 -22.52 -1.23
N LEU A 297 -10.55 -21.81 -2.30
CA LEU A 297 -9.42 -20.88 -2.31
C LEU A 297 -9.64 -19.72 -1.34
N LYS A 298 -10.82 -19.10 -1.35
CA LYS A 298 -11.17 -17.99 -0.47
C LYS A 298 -11.11 -18.40 0.99
N ASP A 299 -11.68 -19.56 1.30
CA ASP A 299 -11.66 -20.11 2.65
C ASP A 299 -10.23 -20.40 3.12
N GLU A 300 -9.35 -20.82 2.21
CA GLU A 300 -7.95 -21.08 2.56
C GLU A 300 -7.15 -19.80 2.77
N ILE A 301 -7.28 -18.81 1.88
CA ILE A 301 -6.55 -17.54 2.01
C ILE A 301 -7.09 -16.68 3.14
N ALA A 302 -8.34 -16.85 3.58
CA ALA A 302 -8.88 -16.14 4.73
C ALA A 302 -8.21 -16.51 6.06
N LYS A 303 -7.43 -17.60 6.11
CA LYS A 303 -6.67 -18.00 7.30
C LYS A 303 -5.45 -17.12 7.50
N ASP A 304 -5.02 -17.00 8.76
CA ASP A 304 -3.78 -16.31 9.12
C ASP A 304 -2.56 -17.02 8.52
N ASP A 305 -2.55 -18.36 8.56
CA ASP A 305 -1.51 -19.23 7.99
C ASP A 305 -2.15 -20.22 6.99
N PRO A 306 -2.18 -19.89 5.67
CA PRO A 306 -2.71 -20.76 4.64
C PRO A 306 -1.86 -22.04 4.46
N ASP A 307 -2.50 -23.20 4.33
CA ASP A 307 -1.79 -24.49 4.18
C ASP A 307 -1.26 -24.65 2.73
N PRO A 308 0.07 -24.73 2.50
CA PRO A 308 0.64 -24.88 1.17
C PRO A 308 0.18 -26.14 0.43
N ILE A 309 -0.06 -27.24 1.16
CA ILE A 309 -0.53 -28.50 0.58
C ILE A 309 -1.97 -28.35 0.09
N ARG A 310 -2.81 -27.63 0.83
CA ARG A 310 -4.17 -27.32 0.38
C ARG A 310 -4.17 -26.38 -0.81
N LEU A 311 -3.38 -25.31 -0.79
CA LEU A 311 -3.26 -24.37 -1.91
C LEU A 311 -2.82 -25.08 -3.20
N GLN A 312 -1.88 -26.03 -3.12
CA GLN A 312 -1.48 -26.85 -4.26
C GLN A 312 -2.64 -27.70 -4.80
N LYS A 313 -3.44 -28.33 -3.94
CA LYS A 313 -4.64 -29.08 -4.35
C LYS A 313 -5.70 -28.18 -4.99
N ILE A 314 -5.86 -26.96 -4.48
CA ILE A 314 -6.78 -25.97 -5.03
C ILE A 314 -6.32 -25.52 -6.42
N ILE A 315 -5.01 -25.30 -6.63
CA ILE A 315 -4.45 -25.03 -7.97
C ILE A 315 -4.77 -26.19 -8.92
N GLU A 316 -4.54 -27.44 -8.51
CA GLU A 316 -4.86 -28.60 -9.35
C GLU A 316 -6.34 -28.66 -9.71
N ALA A 317 -7.23 -28.34 -8.75
CA ALA A 317 -8.66 -28.26 -8.96
C ALA A 317 -9.03 -27.14 -9.95
N LEU A 318 -8.45 -25.94 -9.82
CA LEU A 318 -8.66 -24.82 -10.74
C LEU A 318 -8.15 -25.14 -12.16
N VAL A 319 -6.98 -25.75 -12.29
CA VAL A 319 -6.44 -26.19 -13.59
C VAL A 319 -7.31 -27.27 -14.23
N MET A 320 -7.81 -28.22 -13.45
CA MET A 320 -8.76 -29.23 -13.94
C MET A 320 -10.09 -28.61 -14.36
N ALA A 321 -10.60 -27.66 -13.58
CA ALA A 321 -11.81 -26.91 -13.89
C ALA A 321 -11.67 -26.16 -15.22
N PHE A 322 -10.54 -25.47 -15.40
CA PHE A 322 -10.18 -24.78 -16.63
C PHE A 322 -10.14 -25.73 -17.84
N LYS A 323 -9.42 -26.86 -17.73
CA LYS A 323 -9.35 -27.88 -18.79
C LYS A 323 -10.72 -28.45 -19.15
N LYS A 324 -11.59 -28.67 -18.16
CA LYS A 324 -12.96 -29.18 -18.39
C LYS A 324 -13.82 -28.15 -19.11
N GLY A 325 -13.79 -26.89 -18.69
CA GLY A 325 -14.48 -25.80 -19.39
C GLY A 325 -14.02 -25.68 -20.85
N PHE A 326 -12.70 -25.70 -21.06
CA PHE A 326 -12.12 -25.63 -22.40
C PHE A 326 -12.50 -26.83 -23.28
N ALA A 327 -12.38 -28.07 -22.77
CA ALA A 327 -12.75 -29.27 -23.50
C ALA A 327 -14.25 -29.31 -23.84
N TRP A 328 -15.10 -28.77 -22.97
CA TRP A 328 -16.53 -28.61 -23.25
C TRP A 328 -16.77 -27.59 -24.37
N CYS A 329 -16.09 -26.44 -24.34
CA CYS A 329 -16.16 -25.44 -25.42
C CYS A 329 -15.75 -26.04 -26.77
N LEU A 330 -14.65 -26.81 -26.80
CA LEU A 330 -14.22 -27.51 -28.01
C LEU A 330 -15.23 -28.55 -28.52
N LYS A 331 -15.90 -29.29 -27.61
CA LYS A 331 -16.94 -30.27 -27.99
C LYS A 331 -18.22 -29.65 -28.53
N LYS A 332 -18.48 -28.37 -28.23
CA LYS A 332 -19.65 -27.63 -28.72
C LYS A 332 -19.34 -26.78 -29.95
N GLY A 333 -18.07 -26.43 -30.16
CA GLY A 333 -17.57 -25.85 -31.41
C GLY A 333 -17.19 -26.92 -32.42
N ASP A 334 -18.15 -27.47 -33.15
CA ASP A 334 -17.86 -28.27 -34.36
C ASP A 334 -17.50 -27.34 -35.52
N MET A 335 -16.41 -26.57 -35.33
CA MET A 335 -15.87 -25.64 -36.33
C MET A 335 -14.35 -25.51 -36.15
N ILE A 336 -13.64 -26.34 -36.90
CA ILE A 336 -12.26 -26.20 -37.41
C ILE A 336 -11.16 -26.11 -36.34
N VAL A 337 -10.61 -27.30 -36.08
CA VAL A 337 -9.23 -27.53 -35.63
C VAL A 337 -8.26 -26.91 -36.64
N ASP A 338 -7.86 -25.67 -36.39
CA ASP A 338 -6.46 -25.21 -36.62
C ASP A 338 -6.15 -23.83 -36.00
N THR A 339 -6.96 -23.39 -35.03
CA THR A 339 -6.88 -22.01 -34.52
C THR A 339 -6.48 -21.97 -33.04
N ALA A 340 -5.36 -22.62 -32.71
CA ALA A 340 -4.59 -22.24 -31.52
C ALA A 340 -3.82 -20.90 -31.72
N ILE A 341 -3.90 -20.31 -32.92
CA ILE A 341 -3.10 -19.12 -33.33
C ILE A 341 -3.95 -17.86 -33.65
N LYS A 342 -5.30 -17.89 -33.66
CA LYS A 342 -6.14 -16.66 -33.87
C LYS A 342 -7.27 -16.52 -32.84
N TRP A 343 -6.93 -16.02 -31.66
CA TRP A 343 -7.81 -15.76 -30.51
C TRP A 343 -8.66 -14.47 -30.63
N ALA A 344 -9.40 -14.26 -31.73
CA ALA A 344 -10.03 -12.95 -31.97
C ALA A 344 -11.41 -12.93 -32.66
N VAL A 345 -12.23 -13.98 -32.58
CA VAL A 345 -13.64 -13.87 -33.01
C VAL A 345 -14.57 -14.45 -31.94
N PRO A 346 -15.36 -13.61 -31.24
CA PRO A 346 -16.43 -14.09 -30.38
C PRO A 346 -17.57 -14.62 -31.26
N THR A 347 -17.58 -15.93 -31.49
CA THR A 347 -18.76 -16.62 -32.00
C THR A 347 -19.82 -16.71 -30.90
N VAL A 348 -21.06 -16.39 -31.25
CA VAL A 348 -22.20 -16.42 -30.33
C VAL A 348 -22.37 -17.85 -29.79
N GLY A 349 -22.01 -18.07 -28.51
CA GLY A 349 -22.16 -19.36 -27.83
C GLY A 349 -20.93 -19.85 -27.06
N THR A 350 -19.77 -19.20 -27.17
CA THR A 350 -18.56 -19.58 -26.43
C THR A 350 -18.68 -19.22 -24.95
N GLY A 351 -18.28 -20.16 -24.09
CA GLY A 351 -18.33 -20.00 -22.63
C GLY A 351 -17.46 -18.84 -22.12
N TYR A 352 -17.85 -18.20 -21.01
CA TYR A 352 -17.17 -16.99 -20.51
C TYR A 352 -15.67 -17.25 -20.21
N LEU A 353 -15.33 -18.43 -19.66
CA LEU A 353 -13.94 -18.79 -19.35
C LEU A 353 -13.10 -19.08 -20.60
N ALA A 354 -13.74 -19.52 -21.70
CA ALA A 354 -13.06 -19.65 -22.98
C ALA A 354 -12.81 -18.30 -23.66
N LEU A 355 -13.57 -17.27 -23.29
CA LEU A 355 -13.39 -15.90 -23.77
C LEU A 355 -12.41 -15.08 -22.92
N ASN A 356 -12.17 -15.49 -21.66
CA ASN A 356 -11.29 -14.79 -20.72
C ASN A 356 -10.35 -15.76 -19.96
N PRO A 357 -9.62 -16.66 -20.65
CA PRO A 357 -8.73 -17.63 -19.99
C PRO A 357 -7.66 -16.97 -19.12
N GLU A 358 -7.18 -15.79 -19.52
CA GLU A 358 -6.16 -15.01 -18.83
C GLU A 358 -6.56 -14.62 -17.41
N LYS A 359 -7.86 -14.49 -17.12
CA LYS A 359 -8.35 -14.13 -15.77
C LYS A 359 -8.19 -15.27 -14.77
N LEU A 360 -8.47 -16.51 -15.20
CA LEU A 360 -8.27 -17.67 -14.34
C LEU A 360 -6.78 -18.02 -14.22
N GLU A 361 -6.02 -17.87 -15.30
CA GLU A 361 -4.55 -17.97 -15.27
C GLU A 361 -3.95 -16.95 -14.31
N ALA A 362 -4.44 -15.71 -14.33
CA ALA A 362 -4.03 -14.65 -13.41
C ALA A 362 -4.25 -15.04 -11.94
N VAL A 363 -5.37 -15.69 -11.60
CA VAL A 363 -5.61 -16.23 -10.24
C VAL A 363 -4.63 -17.36 -9.94
N ILE A 364 -4.47 -18.34 -10.84
CA ILE A 364 -3.56 -19.49 -10.64
C ILE A 364 -2.12 -19.02 -10.40
N GLU A 365 -1.63 -18.07 -11.18
CA GLU A 365 -0.29 -17.51 -11.01
C GLU A 365 -0.14 -16.74 -9.70
N ALA A 366 -1.19 -16.04 -9.24
CA ALA A 366 -1.17 -15.39 -7.92
C ALA A 366 -1.14 -16.42 -6.77
N VAL A 367 -1.87 -17.55 -6.87
CA VAL A 367 -1.77 -18.64 -5.87
C VAL A 367 -0.36 -19.23 -5.86
N LYS A 368 0.28 -19.43 -7.01
CA LYS A 368 1.67 -19.91 -7.09
C LYS A 368 2.66 -18.94 -6.46
N ARG A 369 2.46 -17.63 -6.62
CA ARG A 369 3.30 -16.61 -5.95
C ARG A 369 3.14 -16.67 -4.44
N LEU A 370 1.90 -16.79 -3.94
CA LEU A 370 1.65 -16.97 -2.52
C LEU A 370 2.34 -18.24 -2.00
N LEU A 371 2.23 -19.36 -2.71
CA LEU A 371 2.94 -20.60 -2.39
C LEU A 371 4.46 -20.47 -2.35
N GLY A 372 5.05 -19.58 -3.15
CA GLY A 372 6.49 -19.31 -3.11
C GLY A 372 6.91 -18.38 -1.98
N ALA A 373 5.96 -17.67 -1.36
CA ALA A 373 6.20 -16.76 -0.25
C ALA A 373 5.93 -17.41 1.13
N LEU A 374 5.11 -18.47 1.17
CA LEU A 374 4.92 -19.35 2.34
C LEU A 374 6.09 -20.31 2.48
#